data_AF-A0A8S1HM18-F1
#
_entry.id   AF-A0A8S1HM18-F1
#
_cell.length_a   1.000
_cell.length_b   1.000
_cell.length_c   1.000
_cell.angle_alpha   90.00
_cell.angle_beta   90.00
_cell.angle_gamma   90.00
#
_symmetry.space_group_name_H-M   'P 1'
#
loop_
_entity.id
_entity.type
_entity.pdbx_description
1 polymer ?
#
loop_
_entity_poly.entity_id
_entity_poly.type
_entity_poly.pdbx_seq_one_letter_code
_entity_poly.pdbx_strand_id
1 'polypeptide(L)'
;MKVIETPNKVERSEWNLVHISNNDHQAVVQLNNDVPSIRHHHPRPLPEGVNKPVFIGGKNEDRRPDDGFIGVISSVAVSGDNLPLGEATRPDSVTEYDACALNYCLNDAKCRASNNQKGYICECRDGFTGDQCQNRPHTCREENCNAGICLENEETWQCVCPVGTTGLRCEEKEEPREALGFSFDTSFIALPKPKKFESVRSSHFSRVILTKGS
;
A
#
# COMPACT_ATOMS: atom_id res chain seq x y z
N MET A 1 40.31 10.49 -14.79
CA MET A 1 39.31 10.26 -13.72
C MET A 1 38.87 8.82 -13.82
N LYS A 2 38.83 8.06 -12.72
CA LYS A 2 38.30 6.68 -12.73
C LYS A 2 36.90 6.74 -12.13
N VAL A 3 35.88 6.52 -12.96
CA VAL A 3 34.47 6.58 -12.58
C VAL A 3 33.98 5.14 -12.33
N ILE A 4 33.07 5.00 -11.36
CA ILE A 4 32.28 3.78 -11.17
C ILE A 4 30.86 4.10 -11.65
N GLU A 5 30.30 3.23 -12.47
CA GLU A 5 28.96 3.36 -13.03
C GLU A 5 28.17 2.11 -12.67
N THR A 6 26.87 2.26 -12.49
CA THR A 6 25.95 1.14 -12.31
C THR A 6 25.17 0.91 -13.60
N PRO A 7 25.00 -0.35 -14.05
CA PRO A 7 24.13 -0.65 -15.19
C PRO A 7 22.64 -0.57 -14.82
N ASN A 8 22.32 -0.48 -13.52
CA ASN A 8 20.96 -0.39 -13.03
C ASN A 8 20.38 0.99 -13.37
N LYS A 9 19.13 1.01 -13.81
CA LYS A 9 18.47 2.23 -14.26
C LYS A 9 17.80 2.93 -13.08
N VAL A 10 17.96 4.25 -13.03
CA VAL A 10 17.18 5.11 -12.14
C VAL A 10 15.74 5.14 -12.66
N GLU A 11 14.80 4.80 -11.78
CA GLU A 11 13.38 4.86 -12.09
C GLU A 11 12.93 6.31 -12.09
N ARG A 12 12.46 6.80 -13.25
CA ARG A 12 12.03 8.20 -13.38
C ARG A 12 10.73 8.40 -12.60
N SER A 13 10.63 9.54 -11.93
CA SER A 13 9.45 9.93 -11.13
C SER A 13 9.19 9.03 -9.90
N GLU A 14 10.14 8.19 -9.52
CA GLU A 14 10.12 7.41 -8.27
C GLU A 14 11.29 7.82 -7.37
N TRP A 15 11.16 7.56 -6.06
CA TRP A 15 12.26 7.80 -5.14
C TRP A 15 13.28 6.69 -5.24
N ASN A 16 14.53 7.08 -5.50
CA ASN A 16 15.64 6.16 -5.65
C ASN A 16 16.59 6.32 -4.45
N LEU A 17 16.93 5.22 -3.79
CA LEU A 17 17.95 5.18 -2.75
C LEU A 17 19.32 4.95 -3.40
N VAL A 18 20.26 5.86 -3.18
CA VAL A 18 21.62 5.73 -3.72
C VAL A 18 22.58 5.56 -2.55
N HIS A 19 23.23 4.40 -2.47
CA HIS A 19 24.26 4.12 -1.47
C HIS A 19 25.63 4.10 -2.14
N ILE A 20 26.53 4.98 -1.67
CA ILE A 20 27.89 5.11 -2.18
C ILE A 20 28.85 4.90 -1.01
N SER A 21 29.79 3.97 -1.16
CA SER A 21 30.88 3.78 -0.21
C SER A 21 32.21 3.65 -0.92
N ASN A 22 33.26 4.12 -0.27
CA ASN A 22 34.62 4.05 -0.80
C ASN A 22 35.60 3.78 0.34
N ASN A 23 36.36 2.70 0.23
CA ASN A 23 37.39 2.32 1.20
C ASN A 23 38.76 2.19 0.50
N ASP A 24 39.78 1.69 1.19
CA ASP A 24 41.14 1.59 0.65
C ASP A 24 41.28 0.66 -0.57
N HIS A 25 40.33 -0.25 -0.79
CA HIS A 25 40.45 -1.32 -1.77
C HIS A 25 39.36 -1.32 -2.82
N GLN A 26 38.21 -0.68 -2.56
CA GLN A 26 37.07 -0.69 -3.44
C GLN A 26 36.15 0.50 -3.24
N ALA A 27 35.56 0.93 -4.35
CA ALA A 27 34.38 1.78 -4.40
C ALA A 27 33.16 0.92 -4.71
N VAL A 28 32.04 1.20 -4.03
CA VAL A 28 30.77 0.51 -4.21
C VAL A 28 29.68 1.55 -4.48
N VAL A 29 28.88 1.31 -5.51
CA VAL A 29 27.64 2.05 -5.78
C VAL A 29 26.51 1.05 -5.84
N GLN A 30 25.48 1.29 -5.04
CA GLN A 30 24.26 0.50 -5.04
C GLN A 30 23.06 1.43 -5.23
N LEU A 31 22.19 1.04 -6.14
CA LEU A 31 20.92 1.71 -6.41
C LEU A 31 19.81 0.83 -5.83
N ASN A 32 18.93 1.41 -5.02
CA ASN A 32 17.82 0.72 -4.38
C ASN A 32 18.29 -0.58 -3.70
N ASN A 33 17.62 -1.69 -3.99
CA ASN A 33 17.97 -3.04 -3.51
C ASN A 33 18.67 -3.88 -4.59
N ASP A 34 19.19 -3.25 -5.64
CA ASP A 34 19.83 -3.95 -6.75
C ASP A 34 21.21 -4.49 -6.36
N VAL A 35 21.75 -5.36 -7.23
CA VAL A 35 23.11 -5.88 -7.09
C VAL A 35 24.11 -4.70 -7.14
N PRO A 36 24.99 -4.55 -6.13
CA PRO A 36 25.93 -3.44 -6.08
C PRO A 36 26.97 -3.53 -7.19
N SER A 37 27.31 -2.39 -7.76
CA SER A 37 28.45 -2.25 -8.67
C SER A 37 29.70 -1.99 -7.85
N ILE A 38 30.70 -2.85 -8.00
CA ILE A 38 31.94 -2.82 -7.22
C ILE A 38 33.12 -2.57 -8.14
N ARG A 39 33.99 -1.63 -7.76
CA ARG A 39 35.21 -1.30 -8.50
C ARG A 39 36.41 -1.32 -7.57
N HIS A 40 37.30 -2.29 -7.78
CA HIS A 40 38.54 -2.40 -7.01
C HIS A 40 39.59 -1.36 -7.43
N HIS A 41 40.36 -0.89 -6.47
CA HIS A 41 41.51 -0.01 -6.69
C HIS A 41 42.57 -0.17 -5.60
N HIS A 42 43.77 0.37 -5.85
CA HIS A 42 44.83 0.45 -4.84
C HIS A 42 44.50 1.53 -3.79
N PRO A 43 45.02 1.40 -2.55
CA PRO A 43 44.87 2.40 -1.51
C PRO A 43 45.25 3.79 -2.01
N ARG A 44 44.33 4.73 -1.84
CA ARG A 44 44.57 6.15 -2.11
C ARG A 44 44.46 6.90 -0.79
N PRO A 45 45.58 7.40 -0.25
CA PRO A 45 45.52 8.26 0.93
C PRO A 45 44.63 9.48 0.61
N LEU A 46 43.80 9.85 1.57
CA LEU A 46 42.99 11.07 1.48
C LEU A 46 43.94 12.27 1.33
N PRO A 47 43.73 13.16 0.36
CA PRO A 47 44.54 14.37 0.23
C PRO A 47 44.36 15.25 1.48
N GLU A 48 45.42 15.91 1.93
CA GLU A 48 45.35 16.85 3.05
C GLU A 48 44.37 18.00 2.74
N GLY A 49 43.48 18.34 3.69
CA GLY A 49 42.54 19.47 3.57
C GLY A 49 41.12 19.11 3.07
N VAL A 50 40.56 17.96 3.46
CA VAL A 50 39.23 17.47 3.03
C VAL A 50 38.04 18.30 3.57
N ASN A 51 38.25 19.30 4.43
CA ASN A 51 37.19 20.14 5.00
C ASN A 51 36.70 21.26 4.07
N LYS A 52 36.35 20.93 2.83
CA LYS A 52 35.64 21.85 1.93
C LYS A 52 34.12 21.65 2.08
N PRO A 53 33.32 22.69 1.83
CA PRO A 53 31.87 22.54 1.81
C PRO A 53 31.45 21.49 0.78
N VAL A 54 30.45 20.69 1.15
CA VAL A 54 29.81 19.71 0.26
C VAL A 54 28.64 20.38 -0.43
N PHE A 55 28.63 20.36 -1.76
CA PHE A 55 27.54 20.89 -2.57
C PHE A 55 26.63 19.76 -3.01
N ILE A 56 25.34 19.92 -2.79
CA ILE A 56 24.29 18.98 -3.19
C ILE A 56 23.41 19.72 -4.21
N GLY A 57 23.06 19.06 -5.30
CA GLY A 57 22.19 19.67 -6.32
C GLY A 57 22.91 20.50 -7.39
N GLY A 58 24.18 20.87 -7.18
CA GLY A 58 24.92 21.72 -8.11
C GLY A 58 26.37 21.96 -7.69
N LYS A 59 27.01 22.96 -8.30
CA LYS A 59 28.36 23.41 -7.97
C LYS A 59 28.31 24.86 -7.47
N ASN A 60 29.28 25.25 -6.64
CA ASN A 60 29.43 26.62 -6.15
C ASN A 60 29.81 27.64 -7.24
N GLU A 61 30.36 27.18 -8.36
CA GLU A 61 30.89 28.05 -9.41
C GLU A 61 29.97 28.01 -10.64
N ASP A 62 29.31 29.15 -10.86
CA ASP A 62 28.48 29.52 -12.00
C ASP A 62 29.14 29.25 -13.36
N ARG A 63 29.06 28.02 -13.85
CA ARG A 63 29.27 27.74 -15.27
C ARG A 63 28.11 26.91 -15.78
N ARG A 64 27.06 27.65 -16.15
CA ARG A 64 25.76 27.26 -16.73
C ARG A 64 24.70 26.82 -15.70
N PRO A 65 23.52 27.49 -15.69
CA PRO A 65 22.36 27.07 -14.90
C PRO A 65 21.88 25.63 -15.19
N ASP A 66 22.23 25.08 -16.35
CA ASP A 66 21.73 23.79 -16.84
C ASP A 66 22.54 22.57 -16.35
N ASP A 67 23.64 22.77 -15.61
CA ASP A 67 24.55 21.68 -15.21
C ASP A 67 24.27 21.12 -13.79
N GLY A 68 23.16 21.52 -13.17
CA GLY A 68 22.72 21.09 -11.84
C GLY A 68 21.73 19.92 -11.84
N PHE A 69 21.55 19.28 -10.69
CA PHE A 69 20.50 18.30 -10.50
C PHE A 69 19.16 19.01 -10.31
N ILE A 70 18.21 18.68 -11.19
CA ILE A 70 16.83 19.14 -11.09
C ILE A 70 15.99 17.96 -10.60
N GLY A 71 15.50 18.04 -9.37
CA GLY A 71 14.71 16.99 -8.74
C GLY A 71 14.56 17.22 -7.25
N VAL A 72 14.09 16.19 -6.54
CA VAL A 72 13.85 16.26 -5.10
C VAL A 72 14.84 15.36 -4.37
N ILE A 73 15.39 15.85 -3.26
CA ILE A 73 16.26 15.10 -2.35
C ILE A 73 15.62 15.16 -0.96
N SER A 74 15.24 14.01 -0.41
CA SER A 74 14.54 13.90 0.87
C SER A 74 15.50 13.81 2.05
N SER A 75 16.60 13.08 1.90
CA SER A 75 17.58 12.83 2.95
C SER A 75 18.96 12.60 2.39
N VAL A 76 19.97 13.10 3.09
CA VAL A 76 21.39 12.83 2.80
C VAL A 76 22.06 12.39 4.09
N ALA A 77 22.78 11.29 4.04
CA ALA A 77 23.62 10.83 5.14
C ALA A 77 25.07 10.74 4.66
N VAL A 78 26.01 11.25 5.45
CA VAL A 78 27.45 11.19 5.17
C VAL A 78 28.12 10.49 6.32
N SER A 79 28.84 9.41 6.04
CA SER A 79 29.52 8.59 7.07
C SER A 79 28.59 8.04 8.17
N GLY A 80 27.30 7.90 7.87
CA GLY A 80 26.27 7.43 8.81
C GLY A 80 25.51 8.55 9.54
N ASP A 81 25.99 9.79 9.47
CA ASP A 81 25.35 10.94 10.08
C ASP A 81 24.34 11.57 9.11
N ASN A 82 23.09 11.70 9.54
CA ASN A 82 22.06 12.39 8.78
C ASN A 82 22.36 13.89 8.74
N LEU A 83 22.49 14.44 7.54
CA LEU A 83 22.70 15.86 7.33
C LEU A 83 21.35 16.58 7.33
N PRO A 84 21.09 17.52 8.26
CA PRO A 84 19.85 18.28 8.26
C PRO A 84 19.82 19.23 7.06
N LEU A 85 19.14 18.82 5.99
CA LEU A 85 18.93 19.67 4.81
C LEU A 85 18.15 20.96 5.14
N GLY A 86 17.49 20.99 6.30
CA GLY A 86 16.87 22.16 6.95
C GLY A 86 17.80 23.34 7.18
N GLU A 87 19.05 23.06 7.57
CA GLU A 87 20.00 24.04 8.11
C GLU A 87 21.05 24.48 7.08
N ALA A 88 21.00 23.92 5.87
CA ALA A 88 21.88 24.31 4.78
C ALA A 88 21.53 25.71 4.23
N THR A 89 22.52 26.42 3.67
CA THR A 89 22.26 27.64 2.88
C THR A 89 21.45 27.27 1.64
N ARG A 90 20.16 27.63 1.62
CA ARG A 90 19.20 27.31 0.55
C ARG A 90 19.05 28.51 -0.40
N PRO A 91 19.36 28.37 -1.70
CA PRO A 91 19.03 29.39 -2.68
C PRO A 91 17.53 29.41 -2.98
N ASP A 92 17.01 30.53 -3.51
CA ASP A 92 15.57 30.73 -3.82
C ASP A 92 15.00 29.69 -4.79
N SER A 93 15.85 29.03 -5.58
CA SER A 93 15.47 27.96 -6.49
C SER A 93 15.14 26.63 -5.80
N VAL A 94 15.35 26.52 -4.49
CA VAL A 94 15.03 25.33 -3.68
C VAL A 94 13.74 25.58 -2.93
N THR A 95 12.68 24.90 -3.34
CA THR A 95 11.38 24.92 -2.68
C THR A 95 11.13 23.63 -1.91
N GLU A 96 10.24 23.67 -0.93
CA GLU A 96 9.75 22.46 -0.29
C GLU A 96 8.91 21.62 -1.26
N TYR A 97 9.01 20.30 -1.12
CA TYR A 97 8.22 19.35 -1.90
C TYR A 97 7.19 18.68 -0.99
N ASP A 98 5.91 18.84 -1.32
CA ASP A 98 4.82 18.16 -0.63
C ASP A 98 4.47 16.84 -1.33
N ALA A 99 4.93 15.73 -0.75
CA ALA A 99 4.63 14.38 -1.25
C ALA A 99 3.13 14.03 -1.18
N CYS A 100 2.33 14.77 -0.40
CA CYS A 100 0.90 14.53 -0.23
C CYS A 100 0.00 15.45 -1.07
N ALA A 101 0.58 16.38 -1.84
CA ALA A 101 -0.18 17.37 -2.63
C ALA A 101 -1.18 16.76 -3.62
N LEU A 102 -0.89 15.55 -4.12
CA LEU A 102 -1.73 14.84 -5.09
C LEU A 102 -2.81 13.95 -4.46
N ASN A 103 -2.91 13.89 -3.12
CA ASN A 103 -3.90 13.10 -2.38
C ASN A 103 -3.99 11.63 -2.85
N TYR A 104 -2.86 10.92 -2.80
CA TYR A 104 -2.78 9.52 -3.22
C TYR A 104 -3.55 8.53 -2.32
N CYS A 105 -3.90 8.93 -1.11
CA CYS A 105 -4.58 8.09 -0.14
C CYS A 105 -6.09 8.11 -0.39
N LEU A 106 -6.67 6.94 -0.61
CA LEU A 106 -8.10 6.75 -0.85
C LEU A 106 -8.86 6.57 0.45
N ASN A 107 -10.19 6.56 0.33
CA ASN A 107 -11.10 6.32 1.45
C ASN A 107 -10.76 7.20 2.66
N ASP A 108 -10.43 8.46 2.34
CA ASP A 108 -10.49 9.52 3.34
C ASP A 108 -9.38 9.30 4.42
N ALA A 109 -8.35 8.53 4.03
CA ALA A 109 -7.15 8.20 4.79
C ALA A 109 -6.17 9.38 4.85
N LYS A 110 -5.35 9.41 5.90
CA LYS A 110 -4.41 10.50 6.11
C LYS A 110 -3.09 10.23 5.42
N CYS A 111 -2.66 11.15 4.56
CA CYS A 111 -1.36 11.09 3.92
C CYS A 111 -0.26 11.66 4.84
N ARG A 112 0.90 11.02 4.85
CA ARG A 112 2.10 11.52 5.53
C ARG A 112 3.33 11.33 4.63
N ALA A 113 4.17 12.35 4.53
CA ALA A 113 5.46 12.24 3.85
C ALA A 113 6.33 11.15 4.50
N SER A 114 7.06 10.40 3.69
CA SER A 114 7.88 9.26 4.11
C SER A 114 9.10 9.13 3.23
N ASN A 115 10.22 8.66 3.77
CA ASN A 115 11.47 8.46 3.01
C ASN A 115 11.52 7.08 2.30
N ASN A 116 10.37 6.50 1.96
CA ASN A 116 10.29 5.27 1.19
C ASN A 116 10.33 5.56 -0.33
N GLN A 117 10.33 4.51 -1.16
CA GLN A 117 10.35 4.63 -2.63
C GLN A 117 9.16 5.41 -3.22
N LYS A 118 8.05 5.52 -2.47
CA LYS A 118 6.85 6.27 -2.88
C LYS A 118 6.87 7.74 -2.44
N GLY A 119 7.69 8.09 -1.45
CA GLY A 119 7.72 9.43 -0.85
C GLY A 119 6.61 9.72 0.16
N TYR A 120 5.66 8.81 0.32
CA TYR A 120 4.51 8.96 1.22
C TYR A 120 4.07 7.62 1.81
N ILE A 121 3.29 7.69 2.86
CA ILE A 121 2.55 6.57 3.44
C ILE A 121 1.12 7.02 3.74
N CYS A 122 0.17 6.12 3.53
CA CYS A 122 -1.22 6.33 3.90
C CYS A 122 -1.52 5.70 5.26
N GLU A 123 -1.97 6.51 6.20
CA GLU A 123 -2.54 6.06 7.47
C GLU A 123 -4.01 5.71 7.22
N CYS A 124 -4.28 4.42 6.99
CA CYS A 124 -5.63 3.93 6.72
C CYS A 124 -6.52 4.04 7.95
N ARG A 125 -7.80 4.36 7.72
CA ARG A 125 -8.83 4.25 8.75
C ARG A 125 -9.08 2.78 9.10
N ASP A 126 -9.66 2.56 10.27
CA ASP A 126 -9.96 1.22 10.77
C ASP A 126 -10.68 0.36 9.72
N GLY A 127 -10.11 -0.82 9.47
CA GLY A 127 -10.60 -1.80 8.51
C GLY A 127 -10.16 -1.58 7.05
N PHE A 128 -9.69 -0.39 6.66
CA PHE A 128 -9.12 -0.19 5.32
C PHE A 128 -7.67 -0.65 5.26
N THR A 129 -7.28 -1.26 4.14
CA THR A 129 -5.91 -1.78 3.94
C THR A 129 -5.38 -1.50 2.54
N GLY A 130 -4.10 -1.83 2.32
CA GLY A 130 -3.39 -1.56 1.09
C GLY A 130 -2.63 -0.22 1.13
N ASP A 131 -1.67 -0.07 0.22
CA ASP A 131 -0.73 1.07 0.23
C ASP A 131 -1.40 2.44 0.04
N GLN A 132 -2.56 2.47 -0.64
CA GLN A 132 -3.38 3.65 -0.83
C GLN A 132 -4.68 3.57 -0.04
N CYS A 133 -4.81 2.62 0.90
CA CYS A 133 -6.05 2.34 1.63
C CYS A 133 -7.23 2.01 0.71
N GLN A 134 -6.95 1.45 -0.47
CA GLN A 134 -7.95 1.14 -1.49
C GLN A 134 -8.81 -0.07 -1.14
N ASN A 135 -8.29 -0.98 -0.31
CA ASN A 135 -9.00 -2.17 0.09
C ASN A 135 -9.95 -1.81 1.22
N ARG A 136 -11.23 -2.11 1.04
CA ARG A 136 -12.24 -1.90 2.06
C ARG A 136 -12.08 -2.92 3.20
N PRO A 137 -12.57 -2.61 4.40
CA PRO A 137 -12.84 -3.63 5.39
C PRO A 137 -13.82 -4.67 4.85
N HIS A 138 -14.13 -5.65 5.67
CA HIS A 138 -15.29 -6.53 5.53
C HIS A 138 -15.05 -7.89 4.88
N THR A 139 -14.31 -8.71 5.61
CA THR A 139 -14.43 -10.18 5.59
C THR A 139 -15.54 -10.63 6.53
N CYS A 140 -16.04 -11.85 6.38
CA CYS A 140 -17.06 -12.41 7.27
C CYS A 140 -16.58 -12.59 8.71
N ARG A 141 -15.27 -12.50 8.94
CA ARG A 141 -14.65 -12.58 10.25
C ARG A 141 -14.96 -11.35 11.13
N GLU A 142 -15.21 -10.20 10.51
CA GLU A 142 -15.47 -8.93 11.21
C GLU A 142 -16.96 -8.63 11.35
N GLU A 143 -17.82 -9.43 10.72
CA GLU A 143 -19.25 -9.15 10.58
C GLU A 143 -20.08 -10.24 11.27
N ASN A 144 -20.94 -9.83 12.19
CA ASN A 144 -21.81 -10.75 12.94
C ASN A 144 -23.19 -10.82 12.28
N CYS A 145 -23.51 -11.95 11.64
CA CYS A 145 -24.83 -12.22 11.05
C CYS A 145 -25.87 -12.72 12.05
N ASN A 146 -25.67 -12.55 13.36
CA ASN A 146 -26.48 -13.14 14.41
C ASN A 146 -26.61 -14.67 14.19
N ALA A 147 -27.84 -15.17 14.01
CA ALA A 147 -28.11 -16.58 13.73
C ALA A 147 -28.01 -16.95 12.23
N GLY A 148 -27.63 -16.00 11.37
CA GLY A 148 -27.46 -16.17 9.93
C GLY A 148 -26.06 -16.61 9.52
N ILE A 149 -25.92 -16.92 8.24
CA ILE A 149 -24.65 -17.36 7.64
C ILE A 149 -24.02 -16.18 6.90
N CYS A 150 -22.78 -15.83 7.24
CA CYS A 150 -22.04 -14.83 6.49
C CYS A 150 -21.40 -15.46 5.24
N LEU A 151 -21.52 -14.77 4.10
CA LEU A 151 -20.86 -15.12 2.85
C LEU A 151 -19.91 -13.99 2.43
N GLU A 152 -18.66 -14.35 2.14
CA GLU A 152 -17.68 -13.43 1.54
C GLU A 152 -17.87 -13.39 0.02
N ASN A 153 -17.89 -12.19 -0.54
CA ASN A 153 -17.88 -11.91 -1.97
C ASN A 153 -16.56 -11.23 -2.33
N GLU A 154 -16.21 -11.15 -3.61
CA GLU A 154 -14.96 -10.54 -4.09
C GLU A 154 -14.77 -9.08 -3.67
N GLU A 155 -15.86 -8.36 -3.37
CA GLU A 155 -15.84 -6.94 -2.99
C GLU A 155 -16.59 -6.63 -1.68
N THR A 156 -17.30 -7.59 -1.08
CA THR A 156 -18.22 -7.37 0.06
C THR A 156 -18.43 -8.63 0.91
N TRP A 157 -19.25 -8.52 1.96
CA TRP A 157 -19.91 -9.65 2.61
C TRP A 157 -21.44 -9.54 2.45
N GLN A 158 -22.14 -10.63 2.76
CA GLN A 158 -23.60 -10.66 2.87
C GLN A 158 -24.04 -11.68 3.93
N CYS A 159 -25.02 -11.34 4.76
CA CYS A 159 -25.70 -12.31 5.62
C CYS A 159 -26.86 -13.00 4.89
N VAL A 160 -26.93 -14.31 5.01
CA VAL A 160 -28.10 -15.11 4.66
C VAL A 160 -28.88 -15.36 5.95
N CYS A 161 -30.05 -14.73 6.06
CA CYS A 161 -30.85 -14.75 7.28
C CYS A 161 -31.73 -16.00 7.38
N PRO A 162 -31.85 -16.59 8.58
CA PRO A 162 -32.79 -17.68 8.81
C PRO A 162 -34.23 -17.19 8.65
N VAL A 163 -35.12 -18.13 8.33
CA VAL A 163 -36.56 -17.85 8.19
C VAL A 163 -37.07 -17.18 9.46
N GLY A 164 -37.82 -16.10 9.29
CA GLY A 164 -38.33 -15.31 10.41
C GLY A 164 -37.44 -14.14 10.80
N THR A 165 -36.32 -13.91 10.10
CA THR A 165 -35.43 -12.76 10.32
C THR A 165 -34.99 -12.10 9.03
N THR A 166 -34.72 -10.80 9.10
CA THR A 166 -34.28 -9.96 7.98
C THR A 166 -33.34 -8.85 8.47
N GLY A 167 -32.94 -7.95 7.60
CA GLY A 167 -31.93 -6.92 7.89
C GLY A 167 -30.52 -7.32 7.45
N LEU A 168 -29.57 -6.38 7.54
CA LEU A 168 -28.22 -6.55 7.01
C LEU A 168 -27.44 -7.64 7.77
N ARG A 169 -27.72 -7.79 9.06
CA ARG A 169 -27.10 -8.73 10.01
C ARG A 169 -28.12 -9.69 10.61
N CYS A 170 -29.31 -9.85 10.01
CA CYS A 170 -30.39 -10.71 10.52
C CYS A 170 -30.90 -10.30 11.91
N GLU A 171 -30.88 -9.00 12.18
CA GLU A 171 -31.24 -8.37 13.44
C GLU A 171 -32.75 -8.08 13.57
N GLU A 172 -33.47 -8.03 12.45
CA GLU A 172 -34.89 -7.76 12.42
C GLU A 172 -35.69 -9.06 12.40
N LYS A 173 -36.81 -9.11 13.13
CA LYS A 173 -37.75 -10.24 13.05
C LYS A 173 -38.75 -9.97 11.94
N GLU A 174 -38.91 -10.94 11.05
CA GLU A 174 -39.91 -10.91 9.99
C GLU A 174 -40.96 -11.98 10.30
N GLU A 175 -42.15 -11.56 10.73
CA GLU A 175 -43.27 -12.50 10.84
C GLU A 175 -43.83 -12.76 9.44
N PRO A 176 -43.91 -14.03 8.99
CA PRO A 176 -44.47 -14.34 7.68
C PRO A 176 -45.92 -13.82 7.64
N ARG A 177 -46.17 -12.87 6.75
CA ARG A 177 -47.47 -12.17 6.66
C ARG A 177 -48.63 -13.11 6.34
N GLU A 178 -48.33 -14.25 5.70
CA GLU A 178 -49.30 -15.29 5.37
C GLU A 178 -48.67 -16.68 5.52
N ALA A 179 -49.35 -17.58 6.23
CA ALA A 179 -48.98 -18.99 6.29
C ALA A 179 -49.48 -19.69 5.02
N LEU A 180 -48.58 -20.35 4.29
CA LEU A 180 -48.97 -21.19 3.15
C LEU A 180 -49.52 -22.51 3.66
N GLY A 181 -50.82 -22.74 3.42
CA GLY A 181 -51.48 -24.00 3.73
C GLY A 181 -51.26 -25.03 2.62
N PHE A 182 -50.75 -26.21 2.98
CA PHE A 182 -50.61 -27.36 2.07
C PHE A 182 -51.76 -28.33 2.32
N SER A 183 -52.71 -28.43 1.40
CA SER A 183 -53.91 -29.26 1.58
C SER A 183 -53.77 -30.68 1.04
N PHE A 184 -52.78 -30.94 0.18
CA PHE A 184 -52.59 -32.24 -0.48
C PHE A 184 -51.11 -32.66 -0.47
N ASP A 185 -50.88 -33.97 -0.55
CA ASP A 185 -49.56 -34.61 -0.65
C ASP A 185 -48.79 -34.27 -1.94
N THR A 186 -49.48 -33.66 -2.91
CA THR A 186 -48.93 -33.14 -4.17
C THR A 186 -48.60 -31.65 -4.14
N SER A 187 -48.87 -30.95 -3.04
CA SER A 187 -48.59 -29.51 -2.92
C SER A 187 -47.11 -29.28 -2.64
N PHE A 188 -46.42 -28.52 -3.49
CA PHE A 188 -45.00 -28.16 -3.31
C PHE A 188 -44.77 -26.65 -3.54
N ILE A 189 -43.75 -26.11 -2.89
CA ILE A 189 -43.20 -24.79 -3.21
C ILE A 189 -41.87 -25.00 -3.92
N ALA A 190 -41.76 -24.46 -5.13
CA ALA A 190 -40.49 -24.37 -5.84
C ALA A 190 -39.95 -22.95 -5.72
N LEU A 191 -38.88 -22.76 -4.95
CA LEU A 191 -38.16 -21.50 -4.94
C LEU A 191 -37.20 -21.46 -6.12
N PRO A 192 -37.11 -20.34 -6.87
CA PRO A 192 -36.14 -20.22 -7.95
C PRO A 192 -34.73 -20.41 -7.40
N LYS A 193 -33.90 -21.18 -8.11
CA LYS A 193 -32.49 -21.38 -7.74
C LYS A 193 -31.83 -20.00 -7.61
N PRO A 194 -31.31 -19.63 -6.43
CA PRO A 194 -30.69 -18.32 -6.27
C PRO A 194 -29.50 -18.19 -7.22
N LYS A 195 -29.49 -17.14 -8.06
CA LYS A 195 -28.51 -16.96 -9.15
C LYS A 195 -27.04 -16.94 -8.69
N LYS A 196 -26.76 -16.69 -7.41
CA LYS A 196 -25.40 -16.60 -6.86
C LYS A 196 -24.83 -17.91 -6.29
N PHE A 197 -25.65 -18.96 -6.14
CA PHE A 197 -25.20 -20.23 -5.55
C PHE A 197 -24.29 -21.08 -6.45
N GLU A 198 -24.11 -20.71 -7.73
CA GLU A 198 -23.17 -21.39 -8.64
C GLU A 198 -21.70 -21.02 -8.37
N SER A 199 -21.46 -19.93 -7.65
CA SER A 199 -20.09 -19.45 -7.33
C SER A 199 -19.57 -19.95 -5.97
N VAL A 200 -20.41 -20.55 -5.13
CA VAL A 200 -20.02 -21.02 -3.79
C VAL A 200 -19.39 -22.41 -3.88
N ARG A 201 -18.06 -22.48 -3.95
CA ARG A 201 -17.31 -23.71 -3.68
C ARG A 201 -17.10 -23.85 -2.17
N SER A 202 -18.02 -24.48 -1.45
CA SER A 202 -17.69 -25.07 -0.14
C SER A 202 -18.65 -26.18 0.29
N SER A 203 -18.07 -27.14 1.02
CA SER A 203 -18.47 -28.53 1.25
C SER A 203 -19.58 -28.76 2.29
N HIS A 204 -20.40 -27.77 2.62
CA HIS A 204 -21.44 -27.91 3.65
C HIS A 204 -22.82 -27.54 3.10
N PHE A 205 -23.48 -28.51 2.45
CA PHE A 205 -24.93 -28.44 2.27
C PHE A 205 -25.60 -29.12 3.47
N SER A 206 -26.27 -28.36 4.32
CA SER A 206 -27.26 -28.94 5.24
C SER A 206 -28.54 -29.20 4.45
N ARG A 207 -28.96 -30.47 4.38
CA ARG A 207 -30.29 -30.86 3.87
C ARG A 207 -31.35 -30.15 4.72
N VAL A 208 -32.13 -29.26 4.13
CA VAL A 208 -33.34 -28.74 4.77
C VAL A 208 -34.42 -29.81 4.63
N ILE A 209 -34.70 -30.53 5.73
CA ILE A 209 -35.84 -31.45 5.81
C ILE A 209 -36.99 -30.65 6.42
N LEU A 210 -38.01 -30.34 5.62
CA LEU A 210 -39.26 -29.80 6.13
C LEU A 210 -40.08 -30.96 6.69
N THR A 211 -40.12 -31.10 8.01
CA THR A 211 -41.03 -32.03 8.69
C THR A 211 -42.38 -31.37 8.91
N LYS A 212 -43.47 -32.08 8.60
CA LYS A 212 -44.83 -31.67 8.93
C LYS A 212 -44.96 -31.53 10.46
N GLY A 213 -45.24 -30.31 10.93
CA GLY A 213 -45.64 -30.08 12.32
C GLY A 213 -47.01 -30.73 12.56
N SER A 214 -47.08 -31.57 13.60
CA SER A 214 -48.31 -32.21 14.09
C SER A 214 -49.36 -31.21 14.54
#